data_AF-A0A5E6RD15-F1
#
_entry.id   AF-A0A5E6RD15-F1
#
_cell.length_a   1.000
_cell.length_b   1.000
_cell.length_c   1.000
_cell.angle_alpha   90.00
_cell.angle_beta   90.00
_cell.angle_gamma   90.00
#
_symmetry.space_group_name_H-M   'P 1'
#
loop_
_entity.id
_entity.type
_entity.pdbx_description
1 polymer ?
#
loop_
_entity_poly.entity_id
_entity_poly.type
_entity_poly.pdbx_seq_one_letter_code
_entity_poly.pdbx_strand_id
1 'polypeptide(L)'
;MTENLCPCKPEFSANGYCLACDGTKIKNANREKTLNSNLLRRIPSWEEYLSFVGAHCHRLWAKLNDHWRCPCCERTRYQLLRWTMLYPNKPHRREGWAVGLHIHHDHGTGPYVRKPLPGEPHRIATFAPVIICEQCNSADGTVKRRLGLPPSFTFAPLEIRQFVWPTPHGKHIIHYERARMIYHHATTRAPLFFG
;
A
#
# COMPACT_ATOMS: atom_id res chain seq x y z
N MET A 1 25.06 26.71 -15.78
CA MET A 1 24.78 25.37 -15.21
C MET A 1 23.28 25.20 -15.24
N THR A 2 22.73 24.51 -16.23
CA THR A 2 21.29 24.21 -16.27
C THR A 2 21.00 23.24 -15.14
N GLU A 3 20.34 23.72 -14.09
CA GLU A 3 19.82 22.85 -13.05
C GLU A 3 19.04 21.73 -13.73
N ASN A 4 19.39 20.51 -13.36
CA ASN A 4 18.99 19.29 -14.03
C ASN A 4 17.53 19.01 -13.64
N LEU A 5 16.61 19.80 -14.21
CA LEU A 5 15.19 19.87 -13.89
C LEU A 5 14.52 18.53 -14.19
N CYS A 6 13.64 18.11 -13.28
CA CYS A 6 12.86 16.90 -13.48
C CYS A 6 11.92 17.09 -14.70
N PRO A 7 11.88 16.16 -15.67
CA PRO A 7 11.03 16.30 -16.87
C PRO A 7 9.55 15.97 -16.61
N CYS A 8 9.20 15.63 -15.38
CA CYS A 8 7.83 15.36 -14.95
C CYS A 8 7.11 16.66 -14.57
N LYS A 9 5.78 16.62 -14.52
CA LYS A 9 4.99 17.80 -14.19
C LYS A 9 5.21 18.25 -12.73
N PRO A 10 5.30 19.55 -12.44
CA PRO A 10 5.58 20.06 -11.09
C PRO A 10 4.60 19.57 -10.02
N GLU A 11 3.32 19.42 -10.36
CA GLU A 11 2.26 18.92 -9.46
C GLU A 11 2.45 17.47 -8.99
N PHE A 12 3.40 16.73 -9.58
CA PHE A 12 3.79 15.40 -9.13
C PHE A 12 4.85 15.42 -8.04
N SER A 13 5.30 16.60 -7.62
CA SER A 13 6.29 16.76 -6.55
C SER A 13 5.62 16.85 -5.19
N ALA A 14 6.20 16.16 -4.21
CA ALA A 14 5.82 16.28 -2.81
C ALA A 14 7.08 16.31 -1.95
N ASN A 15 7.20 17.28 -1.04
CA ASN A 15 8.37 17.50 -0.19
C ASN A 15 9.70 17.54 -0.98
N GLY A 16 9.71 18.22 -2.14
CA GLY A 16 10.89 18.30 -3.02
C GLY A 16 11.21 17.01 -3.78
N TYR A 17 10.40 15.96 -3.65
CA TYR A 17 10.58 14.67 -4.31
C TYR A 17 9.54 14.45 -5.41
N CYS A 18 9.98 14.11 -6.62
CA CYS A 18 9.08 13.82 -7.73
C CYS A 18 8.51 12.40 -7.62
N LEU A 19 7.21 12.31 -7.31
CA LEU A 19 6.49 11.04 -7.20
C LEU A 19 6.27 10.37 -8.57
N ALA A 20 6.39 11.09 -9.69
CA ALA A 20 6.22 10.48 -11.01
C ALA A 20 7.43 9.65 -11.42
N CYS A 21 8.63 10.22 -11.36
CA CYS A 21 9.87 9.54 -11.73
C CYS A 21 10.57 8.84 -10.57
N ASP A 22 10.05 8.95 -9.35
CA ASP A 22 10.72 8.38 -8.17
C ASP A 22 12.13 8.97 -7.94
N GLY A 23 12.31 10.26 -8.26
CA GLY A 23 13.60 10.94 -8.19
C GLY A 23 14.61 10.55 -9.28
N THR A 24 14.33 9.53 -10.11
CA THR A 24 15.24 9.05 -11.17
C THR A 24 15.37 10.01 -12.35
N LYS A 25 14.44 10.99 -12.47
CA LYS A 25 14.27 11.86 -13.64
C LYS A 25 13.93 11.12 -14.94
N ILE A 26 13.60 9.82 -14.86
CA ILE A 26 13.09 9.02 -15.97
C ILE A 26 11.56 8.96 -15.86
N LYS A 27 10.86 9.34 -16.94
CA LYS A 27 9.39 9.31 -16.95
C LYS A 27 8.84 7.90 -16.71
N ASN A 28 7.78 7.81 -15.91
CA ASN A 28 7.07 6.56 -15.66
C ASN A 28 5.58 6.77 -15.92
N ALA A 29 5.12 6.40 -17.12
CA ALA A 29 3.75 6.62 -17.56
C ALA A 29 2.70 5.98 -16.63
N ASN A 30 3.01 4.83 -16.01
CA ASN A 30 2.11 4.16 -15.08
C ASN A 30 1.95 4.94 -13.78
N ARG A 31 3.04 5.52 -13.25
CA ARG A 31 2.99 6.40 -12.07
C ARG A 31 2.28 7.70 -12.39
N GLU A 32 2.58 8.33 -13.54
CA GLU A 32 1.89 9.56 -13.98
C GLU A 32 0.38 9.34 -14.15
N LYS A 33 -0.05 8.22 -14.75
CA LYS A 33 -1.47 7.86 -14.84
C LYS A 33 -2.13 7.76 -13.46
N THR A 34 -1.43 7.18 -12.49
CA THR A 34 -1.93 7.06 -11.11
C THR A 34 -2.02 8.43 -10.44
N LEU A 35 -1.02 9.28 -10.61
CA LEU A 35 -0.99 10.64 -10.06
C LEU A 35 -2.09 11.51 -10.68
N ASN A 36 -2.26 11.50 -12.00
CA ASN A 36 -3.36 12.20 -12.67
C ASN A 36 -4.73 11.70 -12.17
N SER A 37 -4.92 10.38 -12.03
CA SER A 37 -6.15 9.81 -11.45
C SER A 37 -6.37 10.26 -10.00
N ASN A 38 -5.29 10.44 -9.24
CA ASN A 38 -5.36 10.94 -7.87
C ASN A 38 -5.71 12.44 -7.85
N LEU A 39 -5.23 13.26 -8.78
CA LEU A 39 -5.59 14.68 -8.88
C LEU A 39 -7.09 14.87 -9.16
N LEU A 40 -7.68 13.97 -9.96
CA LEU A 40 -9.10 13.99 -10.32
C LEU A 40 -10.01 13.21 -9.35
N ARG A 41 -9.48 12.77 -8.20
CA ARG A 41 -10.24 11.95 -7.25
C ARG A 41 -11.43 12.73 -6.67
N ARG A 42 -12.56 12.06 -6.53
CA ARG A 42 -13.69 12.59 -5.76
C ARG A 42 -13.38 12.54 -4.27
N ILE A 43 -13.89 13.54 -3.55
CA ILE A 43 -13.84 13.63 -2.08
C ILE A 43 -15.27 13.47 -1.58
N PRO A 44 -15.55 12.54 -0.64
CA PRO A 44 -16.89 12.33 -0.12
C PRO A 44 -17.35 13.54 0.69
N SER A 45 -18.64 13.85 0.64
CA SER A 45 -19.24 14.74 1.63
C SER A 45 -19.28 14.07 3.01
N TRP A 46 -19.54 14.86 4.06
CA TRP A 46 -19.75 14.30 5.40
C TRP A 46 -20.97 13.37 5.45
N GLU A 47 -22.05 13.71 4.77
CA GLU A 47 -23.25 12.87 4.68
C GLU A 47 -22.96 11.54 3.98
N GLU A 48 -22.21 11.56 2.88
CA GLU A 48 -21.79 10.34 2.17
C GLU A 48 -20.89 9.46 3.06
N TYR A 49 -20.00 10.07 3.85
CA TYR A 49 -19.17 9.33 4.79
C TYR A 49 -19.97 8.72 5.94
N LEU A 50 -20.83 9.51 6.58
CA LEU A 50 -21.62 9.08 7.74
C LEU A 50 -22.67 8.03 7.36
N SER A 51 -23.18 8.05 6.14
CA SER A 51 -24.09 7.02 5.61
C SER A 51 -23.38 5.74 5.15
N PHE A 52 -22.04 5.71 5.08
CA PHE A 52 -21.30 4.56 4.58
C PHE A 52 -21.15 3.44 5.63
N VAL A 53 -21.70 2.26 5.31
CA VAL A 53 -21.77 1.10 6.23
C VAL A 53 -20.71 0.01 5.96
N GLY A 54 -19.66 0.29 5.19
CA GLY A 54 -18.53 -0.64 4.98
C GLY A 54 -18.65 -1.63 3.83
N ALA A 55 -19.83 -1.76 3.20
CA ALA A 55 -20.08 -2.64 2.06
C ALA A 55 -19.57 -4.09 2.28
N HIS A 56 -18.74 -4.62 1.37
CA HIS A 56 -18.21 -5.98 1.46
C HIS A 56 -17.32 -6.22 2.71
N CYS A 57 -16.77 -5.16 3.31
CA CYS A 57 -15.95 -5.23 4.52
C CYS A 57 -16.69 -4.73 5.78
N HIS A 58 -18.04 -4.66 5.77
CA HIS A 58 -18.86 -4.12 6.87
C HIS A 58 -18.49 -4.66 8.25
N ARG A 59 -18.15 -5.96 8.38
CA ARG A 59 -17.73 -6.58 9.65
C ARG A 59 -16.43 -6.00 10.20
N LEU A 60 -15.46 -5.70 9.33
CA LEU A 60 -14.21 -5.05 9.75
C LEU A 60 -14.44 -3.57 9.97
N TRP A 61 -15.22 -2.92 9.10
CA TRP A 61 -15.58 -1.50 9.23
C TRP A 61 -16.22 -1.19 10.59
N ALA A 62 -17.18 -2.02 11.02
CA ALA A 62 -17.87 -1.87 12.31
C ALA A 62 -16.95 -2.03 13.54
N LYS A 63 -15.77 -2.65 13.39
CA LYS A 63 -14.79 -2.79 14.48
C LYS A 63 -13.91 -1.54 14.65
N LEU A 64 -13.89 -0.64 13.67
CA LEU A 64 -13.00 0.52 13.69
C LEU A 64 -13.72 1.72 14.30
N ASN A 65 -13.15 2.30 15.36
CA ASN A 65 -13.63 3.59 15.89
C ASN A 65 -13.17 4.76 14.99
N ASP A 66 -13.69 5.96 15.24
CA ASP A 66 -13.38 7.15 14.42
C ASP A 66 -11.94 7.65 14.55
N HIS A 67 -11.24 7.26 15.61
CA HIS A 67 -9.83 7.56 15.84
C HIS A 67 -8.90 6.56 15.14
N TRP A 68 -9.44 5.45 14.61
CA TRP A 68 -8.62 4.46 13.94
C TRP A 68 -7.92 5.06 12.72
N ARG A 69 -6.64 4.72 12.61
CA ARG A 69 -5.78 5.05 11.47
C ARG A 69 -5.15 3.76 10.98
N CYS A 70 -5.01 3.63 9.66
CA CYS A 70 -4.28 2.50 9.08
C CYS A 70 -2.85 2.50 9.64
N PRO A 71 -2.36 1.41 10.27
CA PRO A 71 -1.03 1.39 10.89
C PRO A 71 0.09 1.57 9.86
N CYS A 72 -0.15 1.19 8.59
CA CYS A 72 0.81 1.40 7.52
C CYS A 72 0.82 2.86 7.03
N CYS A 73 -0.32 3.37 6.57
CA CYS A 73 -0.38 4.64 5.83
C CYS A 73 -1.02 5.83 6.57
N GLU A 74 -1.44 5.62 7.82
CA GLU A 74 -2.03 6.61 8.73
C GLU A 74 -3.34 7.27 8.29
N ARG A 75 -3.87 6.86 7.14
CA ARG A 75 -5.18 7.33 6.68
C ARG A 75 -6.27 6.98 7.69
N THR A 76 -7.11 7.96 7.98
CA THR A 76 -8.33 7.79 8.78
C THR A 76 -9.39 7.00 8.02
N ARG A 77 -10.44 6.55 8.70
CA ARG A 77 -11.63 5.93 8.09
C ARG A 77 -12.20 6.76 6.94
N TYR A 78 -12.36 8.07 7.15
CA TYR A 78 -12.82 9.00 6.11
C TYR A 78 -11.91 8.98 4.87
N GLN A 79 -10.59 9.06 5.07
CA GLN A 79 -9.62 9.09 3.98
C GLN A 79 -9.47 7.75 3.21
N LEU A 80 -10.09 6.67 3.71
CA LEU A 80 -10.14 5.39 3.02
C LEU A 80 -11.22 5.32 1.94
N LEU A 81 -12.30 6.09 2.05
CA LEU A 81 -13.38 6.08 1.06
C LEU A 81 -12.83 6.53 -0.29
N ARG A 82 -13.00 5.68 -1.31
CA ARG A 82 -12.64 6.01 -2.69
C ARG A 82 -13.83 5.83 -3.61
N TRP A 83 -14.04 6.79 -4.49
CA TRP A 83 -14.99 6.64 -5.59
C TRP A 83 -14.40 5.70 -6.65
N THR A 84 -15.11 4.62 -6.96
CA THR A 84 -14.60 3.61 -7.90
C THR A 84 -15.72 2.82 -8.56
N MET A 85 -15.37 2.01 -9.56
CA MET A 85 -16.31 1.07 -10.17
C MET A 85 -16.51 -0.12 -9.23
N LEU A 86 -17.71 -0.23 -8.67
CA LEU A 86 -18.17 -1.38 -7.90
C LEU A 86 -18.54 -2.51 -8.87
N TYR A 87 -18.20 -3.74 -8.50
CA TYR A 87 -18.49 -4.95 -9.29
C TYR A 87 -18.05 -4.86 -10.76
N PRO A 88 -16.78 -4.49 -11.06
CA PRO A 88 -16.34 -4.14 -12.42
C PRO A 88 -16.54 -5.26 -13.45
N ASN A 89 -16.57 -6.52 -13.01
CA ASN A 89 -16.73 -7.71 -13.85
C ASN A 89 -18.17 -8.26 -13.85
N LYS A 90 -19.16 -7.50 -13.37
CA LYS A 90 -20.57 -7.92 -13.28
C LYS A 90 -21.47 -7.01 -14.12
N PRO A 91 -22.62 -7.51 -14.62
CA PRO A 91 -23.54 -6.69 -15.43
C PRO A 91 -24.06 -5.44 -14.70
N HIS A 92 -24.28 -5.53 -13.38
CA HIS A 92 -24.73 -4.42 -12.53
C HIS A 92 -23.59 -3.54 -12.00
N ARG A 93 -22.48 -3.46 -12.75
CA ARG A 93 -21.38 -2.56 -12.40
C ARG A 93 -21.89 -1.13 -12.29
N ARG A 94 -21.43 -0.40 -11.28
CA ARG A 94 -21.80 0.99 -11.07
C ARG A 94 -20.70 1.70 -10.31
N GLU A 95 -20.63 3.02 -10.46
CA GLU A 95 -19.74 3.79 -9.61
C GLU A 95 -20.32 3.98 -8.20
N GLY A 96 -19.44 4.09 -7.21
CA GLY A 96 -19.84 4.38 -5.84
C GLY A 96 -18.66 4.44 -4.88
N TRP A 97 -18.95 4.80 -3.64
CA TRP A 97 -17.97 4.79 -2.55
C TRP A 97 -17.63 3.36 -2.14
N ALA A 98 -16.33 3.07 -2.07
CA ALA A 98 -15.81 1.81 -1.58
C ALA A 98 -14.73 2.02 -0.52
N VAL A 99 -14.71 1.08 0.41
CA VAL A 99 -13.60 0.81 1.33
C VAL A 99 -13.33 -0.68 1.27
N GLY A 100 -12.05 -1.06 1.33
CA GLY A 100 -11.64 -2.42 1.66
C GLY A 100 -10.72 -2.40 2.88
N LEU A 101 -10.89 -3.39 3.74
CA LEU A 101 -10.12 -3.62 4.96
C LEU A 101 -9.71 -5.09 5.01
N HIS A 102 -8.52 -5.36 5.52
CA HIS A 102 -7.94 -6.70 5.58
C HIS A 102 -7.28 -6.94 6.93
N ILE A 103 -7.35 -8.17 7.43
CA ILE A 103 -6.50 -8.61 8.54
C ILE A 103 -5.16 -9.02 7.93
N HIS A 104 -4.19 -8.10 8.01
CA HIS A 104 -2.82 -8.33 7.58
C HIS A 104 -2.09 -9.13 8.63
N HIS A 105 -1.41 -10.19 8.20
CA HIS A 105 -0.71 -11.10 9.10
C HIS A 105 0.53 -11.65 8.41
N ASP A 106 1.45 -12.15 9.22
CA ASP A 106 2.66 -12.80 8.73
C ASP A 106 2.30 -14.11 8.04
N HIS A 107 2.57 -14.19 6.73
CA HIS A 107 2.33 -15.42 5.98
C HIS A 107 3.36 -16.51 6.36
N GLY A 108 4.54 -16.17 6.89
CA GLY A 108 5.56 -17.14 7.29
C GLY A 108 5.15 -18.07 8.44
N THR A 109 4.05 -17.78 9.15
CA THR A 109 3.63 -18.49 10.37
C THR A 109 2.24 -19.14 10.27
N GLY A 110 1.60 -19.14 9.08
CA GLY A 110 0.25 -19.69 8.91
C GLY A 110 0.21 -21.23 8.73
N PRO A 111 -0.85 -21.92 9.18
CA PRO A 111 -0.98 -23.38 9.03
C PRO A 111 -1.09 -23.87 7.57
N TYR A 112 -1.38 -22.95 6.64
CA TYR A 112 -1.53 -23.23 5.20
C TYR A 112 -0.38 -22.68 4.35
N VAL A 113 0.70 -22.19 4.97
CA VAL A 113 1.83 -21.62 4.23
C VAL A 113 2.97 -22.63 4.14
N ARG A 114 3.53 -22.77 2.93
CA ARG A 114 4.73 -23.56 2.70
C ARG A 114 5.82 -23.06 3.64
N LYS A 115 6.32 -23.93 4.52
CA LYS A 115 7.52 -23.63 5.30
C LYS A 115 8.64 -23.25 4.31
N PRO A 116 9.46 -22.23 4.60
CA PRO A 116 10.59 -21.90 3.76
C PRO A 116 11.45 -23.13 3.50
N LEU A 117 11.86 -23.35 2.24
CA LEU A 117 12.82 -24.41 1.93
C LEU A 117 14.19 -24.07 2.55
N PRO A 118 15.07 -25.04 2.79
CA PRO A 118 16.44 -24.77 3.22
C PRO A 118 17.13 -23.78 2.27
N GLY A 119 17.64 -22.67 2.80
CA GLY A 119 18.28 -21.60 2.03
C GLY A 119 17.32 -20.56 1.41
N GLU A 120 16.00 -20.74 1.54
CA GLU A 120 15.03 -19.74 1.08
C GLU A 120 14.98 -18.55 2.06
N PRO A 121 15.11 -17.30 1.57
CA PRO A 121 14.99 -16.13 2.44
C PRO A 121 13.62 -16.08 3.12
N HIS A 122 13.61 -16.01 4.44
CA HIS A 122 12.40 -15.81 5.25
C HIS A 122 12.57 -14.59 6.14
N ARG A 123 11.46 -13.97 6.56
CA ARG A 123 11.56 -12.86 7.52
C ARG A 123 12.03 -13.35 8.88
N ILE A 124 12.86 -12.54 9.55
CA ILE A 124 13.56 -12.95 10.77
C ILE A 124 12.69 -12.79 12.03
N ALA A 125 11.85 -11.76 12.06
CA ALA A 125 10.91 -11.49 13.16
C ALA A 125 9.48 -11.77 12.71
N THR A 126 8.53 -11.95 13.63
CA THR A 126 7.08 -12.05 13.36
C THR A 126 6.36 -10.73 13.68
N PHE A 127 5.09 -10.54 13.27
CA PHE A 127 4.25 -9.44 13.77
C PHE A 127 2.82 -9.92 14.01
N ALA A 128 2.13 -9.34 14.99
CA ALA A 128 0.75 -9.71 15.33
C ALA A 128 -0.24 -9.33 14.20
N PRO A 129 -1.27 -10.15 13.95
CA PRO A 129 -2.31 -9.81 12.98
C PRO A 129 -2.93 -8.44 13.27
N VAL A 130 -3.14 -7.63 12.23
CA VAL A 130 -3.63 -6.26 12.37
C VAL A 130 -4.53 -5.84 11.21
N ILE A 131 -5.56 -5.04 11.48
CA ILE A 131 -6.43 -4.51 10.42
C ILE A 131 -5.70 -3.39 9.68
N ILE A 132 -5.63 -3.49 8.35
CA ILE A 132 -5.07 -2.45 7.46
C ILE A 132 -6.03 -2.14 6.31
N CYS A 133 -5.79 -1.04 5.60
CA CYS A 133 -6.58 -0.71 4.41
C CYS A 133 -6.20 -1.52 3.17
N GLU A 134 -7.16 -1.71 2.26
CA GLU A 134 -7.00 -2.37 0.95
C GLU A 134 -5.76 -1.93 0.19
N GLN A 135 -5.46 -0.63 0.15
CA GLN A 135 -4.36 -0.12 -0.65
C GLN A 135 -3.00 -0.51 -0.06
N CYS A 136 -2.88 -0.63 1.26
CA CYS A 136 -1.66 -1.13 1.91
C CYS A 136 -1.51 -2.64 1.70
N ASN A 137 -2.60 -3.39 1.85
CA ASN A 137 -2.62 -4.83 1.58
C ASN A 137 -2.26 -5.13 0.11
N SER A 138 -2.83 -4.37 -0.81
CA SER A 138 -2.54 -4.48 -2.25
C SER A 138 -1.10 -4.07 -2.58
N ALA A 139 -0.51 -3.11 -1.85
CA ALA A 139 0.87 -2.69 -2.04
C ALA A 139 1.85 -3.83 -1.69
N ASP A 140 1.64 -4.55 -0.58
CA ASP A 140 2.41 -5.75 -0.22
C ASP A 140 2.40 -6.77 -1.37
N GLY A 141 1.21 -7.20 -1.80
CA GLY A 141 1.08 -8.17 -2.90
C GLY A 141 1.67 -7.66 -4.22
N THR A 142 1.52 -6.37 -4.53
CA THR A 142 2.03 -5.76 -5.76
C THR A 142 3.55 -5.69 -5.79
N VAL A 143 4.18 -5.33 -4.67
CA VAL A 143 5.63 -5.37 -4.54
C VAL A 143 6.15 -6.80 -4.72
N LYS A 144 5.56 -7.78 -4.04
CA LYS A 144 6.00 -9.19 -4.15
C LYS A 144 5.95 -9.70 -5.58
N ARG A 145 4.85 -9.45 -6.30
CA ARG A 145 4.74 -9.81 -7.73
C ARG A 145 5.75 -9.06 -8.60
N ARG A 146 5.93 -7.76 -8.38
CA ARG A 146 6.81 -6.93 -9.21
C ARG A 146 8.28 -7.29 -9.04
N LEU A 147 8.70 -7.64 -7.82
CA LEU A 147 10.10 -7.92 -7.48
C LEU A 147 10.42 -9.42 -7.43
N GLY A 148 9.44 -10.30 -7.64
CA GLY A 148 9.63 -11.75 -7.57
C GLY A 148 9.93 -12.27 -6.16
N LEU A 149 9.36 -11.64 -5.12
CA LEU A 149 9.60 -12.04 -3.73
C LEU A 149 8.82 -13.32 -3.37
N PRO A 150 9.30 -14.13 -2.40
CA PRO A 150 8.62 -15.35 -1.98
C PRO A 150 7.16 -15.11 -1.54
N PRO A 151 6.20 -15.98 -1.91
CA PRO A 151 4.80 -15.85 -1.48
C PRO A 151 4.59 -15.91 0.03
N SER A 152 5.49 -16.62 0.73
CA SER A 152 5.53 -16.75 2.19
C SER A 152 6.03 -15.49 2.90
N PHE A 153 6.66 -14.56 2.18
CA PHE A 153 7.09 -13.28 2.74
C PHE A 153 5.92 -12.29 2.82
N THR A 154 5.89 -11.49 3.89
CA THR A 154 4.95 -10.39 4.07
C THR A 154 5.66 -9.22 4.75
N PHE A 155 5.47 -8.01 4.22
CA PHE A 155 5.96 -6.79 4.84
C PHE A 155 5.15 -6.43 6.09
N ALA A 156 5.81 -6.08 7.18
CA ALA A 156 5.19 -5.56 8.39
C ALA A 156 4.52 -4.18 8.13
N PRO A 157 3.56 -3.74 8.96
CA PRO A 157 2.89 -2.45 8.76
C PRO A 157 3.85 -1.25 8.65
N LEU A 158 4.86 -1.18 9.52
CA LEU A 158 5.87 -0.12 9.51
C LEU A 158 6.85 -0.24 8.33
N GLU A 159 7.00 -1.43 7.75
CA GLU A 159 7.76 -1.65 6.52
C GLU A 159 6.95 -1.13 5.32
N ILE A 160 5.66 -1.47 5.24
CA ILE A 160 4.74 -0.95 4.21
C ILE A 160 4.73 0.57 4.21
N ARG A 161 4.65 1.20 5.40
CA ARG A 161 4.69 2.66 5.56
C ARG A 161 5.84 3.30 4.78
N GLN A 162 7.01 2.67 4.81
CA GLN A 162 8.22 3.27 4.26
C GLN A 162 8.16 3.32 2.74
N PHE A 163 7.55 2.34 2.06
CA PHE A 163 7.54 2.26 0.59
C PHE A 163 6.21 2.67 -0.07
N VAL A 164 5.20 3.12 0.69
CA VAL A 164 3.97 3.66 0.12
C VAL A 164 3.87 5.16 0.35
N TRP A 165 3.54 5.90 -0.71
CA TRP A 165 3.08 7.27 -0.59
C TRP A 165 1.55 7.30 -0.60
N PRO A 166 0.89 7.61 0.53
CA PRO A 166 -0.56 7.64 0.57
C PRO A 166 -1.16 8.88 -0.10
N THR A 167 -2.37 8.70 -0.64
CA THR A 167 -3.22 9.80 -1.08
C THR A 167 -4.60 9.60 -0.48
N PRO A 168 -5.11 10.52 0.36
CA PRO A 168 -6.49 10.47 0.85
C PRO A 168 -7.48 10.32 -0.29
N HIS A 169 -8.43 9.38 -0.18
CA HIS A 169 -9.43 9.05 -1.22
C HIS A 169 -8.85 8.53 -2.55
N GLY A 170 -7.52 8.39 -2.66
CA GLY A 170 -6.79 8.01 -3.86
C GLY A 170 -6.07 6.67 -3.74
N LYS A 171 -5.26 6.38 -4.75
CA LYS A 171 -4.36 5.22 -4.82
C LYS A 171 -3.01 5.55 -4.19
N HIS A 172 -2.36 4.53 -3.64
CA HIS A 172 -0.97 4.67 -3.19
C HIS A 172 0.00 4.71 -4.38
N ILE A 173 1.07 5.47 -4.23
CA ILE A 173 2.26 5.33 -5.08
C ILE A 173 3.25 4.41 -4.36
N ILE A 174 3.84 3.46 -5.08
CA ILE A 174 4.73 2.44 -4.52
C ILE A 174 6.18 2.72 -4.93
N HIS A 175 7.08 2.80 -3.95
CA HIS A 175 8.52 2.95 -4.12
C HIS A 175 9.19 1.56 -4.11
N TYR A 176 9.27 0.92 -5.28
CA TYR A 176 9.75 -0.46 -5.40
C TYR A 176 11.18 -0.66 -4.91
N GLU A 177 12.07 0.31 -5.17
CA GLU A 177 13.46 0.21 -4.74
C GLU A 177 13.58 0.23 -3.21
N ARG A 178 12.78 1.07 -2.54
CA ARG A 178 12.71 1.08 -1.08
C ARG A 178 12.15 -0.24 -0.54
N ALA A 179 11.13 -0.80 -1.17
CA ALA A 179 10.58 -2.08 -0.77
C ALA A 179 11.60 -3.23 -0.94
N ARG A 180 12.44 -3.18 -1.99
CA ARG A 180 13.55 -4.12 -2.20
C ARG A 180 14.58 -4.04 -1.08
N MET A 181 15.02 -2.83 -0.71
CA MET A 181 15.95 -2.63 0.41
C MET A 181 15.40 -3.19 1.73
N ILE A 182 14.11 -2.93 2.01
CA ILE A 182 13.44 -3.43 3.22
C ILE A 182 13.37 -4.96 3.21
N TYR A 183 13.04 -5.58 2.08
CA TYR A 183 13.06 -7.03 1.95
C TYR A 183 14.43 -7.62 2.29
N HIS A 184 15.50 -7.09 1.68
CA HIS A 184 16.86 -7.54 1.97
C HIS A 184 17.21 -7.41 3.46
N HIS A 185 16.87 -6.28 4.08
CA HIS A 185 17.08 -6.10 5.52
C HIS A 185 16.27 -7.09 6.37
N ALA A 186 15.00 -7.32 6.04
CA ALA A 186 14.11 -8.20 6.79
C ALA A 186 14.48 -9.70 6.68
N THR A 187 15.23 -10.08 5.64
CA THR A 187 15.64 -11.47 5.39
C THR A 187 17.12 -11.77 5.63
N THR A 188 17.97 -10.75 5.77
CA THR A 188 19.41 -10.94 6.01
C THR A 188 19.67 -10.89 7.50
N ARG A 189 20.10 -12.01 8.10
CA ARG A 189 20.70 -11.96 9.44
C ARG A 189 22.06 -11.30 9.27
N ALA A 190 22.33 -10.20 9.99
CA ALA A 190 23.70 -9.76 10.15
C ALA A 190 24.50 -10.97 10.67
N PRO A 191 25.69 -11.29 10.12
CA PRO A 191 26.52 -12.32 10.71
C PRO A 191 26.74 -11.91 12.17
N LEU A 192 26.36 -12.81 13.10
CA LEU A 192 26.84 -12.72 14.46
C LEU A 192 28.35 -12.90 14.37
N PHE A 193 29.09 -11.79 14.34
CA PHE A 193 30.51 -11.83 14.63
C PHE A 193 30.62 -12.26 16.10
N PHE A 194 30.75 -13.56 16.31
CA PHE A 194 31.27 -14.09 17.56
C PHE A 194 32.76 -13.75 17.56
N GLY A 195 33.09 -12.64 18.22
CA GLY A 195 34.45 -12.36 18.70
C GLY A 195 34.71 -13.11 19.99
#